data_AF-A0A0V0GTD5-F1
#
_entry.id   AF-A0A0V0GTD5-F1
#
_cell.length_a   1.000
_cell.length_b   1.000
_cell.length_c   1.000
_cell.angle_alpha   90.00
_cell.angle_beta   90.00
_cell.angle_gamma   90.00
#
_symmetry.space_group_name_H-M   'P 1'
#
loop_
_entity.id
_entity.type
_entity.pdbx_description
1 polymer ?
#
loop_
_entity_poly.entity_id
_entity_poly.type
_entity_poly.pdbx_seq_one_letter_code
_entity_poly.pdbx_strand_id
1 'polypeptide(L)'
;MGESRIYFAVGFKSYDITKITSRSDTWFEWVERSRKLMGRLTFNRKTMEWIVFALREASTDNGTHTRRWKMNEQFADFFCSRKHNRLADSLV
;
A
#
# COMPACT_ATOMS: atom_id res chain seq x y z
N MET A 1 22.00 -4.72 14.60
CA MET A 1 20.85 -3.95 14.07
C MET A 1 20.09 -4.89 13.14
N GLY A 2 19.09 -5.59 13.66
CA GLY A 2 18.33 -6.57 12.87
C GLY A 2 17.32 -5.85 12.00
N GLU A 3 17.37 -6.08 10.69
CA GLU A 3 16.31 -5.64 9.79
C GLU A 3 15.00 -6.33 10.22
N SER A 4 14.07 -5.54 10.77
CA SER A 4 12.76 -6.04 11.17
C SER A 4 11.90 -6.18 9.92
N ARG A 5 11.99 -7.36 9.30
CA ARG A 5 11.31 -7.68 8.04
C ARG A 5 10.41 -8.90 8.21
N ILE A 6 9.19 -8.80 7.71
CA ILE A 6 8.20 -9.87 7.74
C ILE A 6 7.94 -10.32 6.32
N TYR A 7 8.04 -11.62 6.09
CA TYR A 7 7.72 -12.23 4.80
C TYR A 7 6.60 -13.23 4.97
N PHE A 8 5.63 -13.20 4.06
CA PHE A 8 4.59 -14.21 4.01
C PHE A 8 4.08 -14.40 2.58
N ALA A 9 3.63 -15.62 2.29
CA ALA A 9 3.06 -15.96 0.99
C ALA A 9 1.60 -16.36 1.18
N VAL A 10 0.74 -15.89 0.28
CA VAL A 10 -0.68 -16.23 0.25
C VAL A 10 -1.06 -16.54 -1.19
N GLY A 11 -1.42 -17.79 -1.46
CA GLY A 11 -1.71 -18.27 -2.81
C GLY A 11 -0.53 -18.06 -3.77
N PHE A 12 -0.77 -17.34 -4.88
CA PHE A 12 0.24 -17.05 -5.92
C PHE A 12 0.97 -15.71 -5.72
N LYS A 13 0.83 -15.10 -4.54
CA LYS A 13 1.43 -13.81 -4.19
C LYS A 13 2.37 -13.96 -2.99
N SER A 14 3.41 -13.15 -2.98
CA SER A 14 4.34 -13.01 -1.86
C SER A 14 4.35 -11.55 -1.40
N TYR A 15 4.37 -11.38 -0.09
CA TYR A 15 4.35 -10.10 0.59
C TYR A 15 5.58 -9.96 1.45
N ASP A 16 6.09 -8.75 1.48
CA ASP A 16 7.34 -8.41 2.09
C ASP A 16 7.18 -7.04 2.75
N ILE A 17 7.19 -7.04 4.07
CA ILE A 17 6.98 -5.87 4.91
C ILE A 17 8.30 -5.51 5.54
N THR A 18 8.85 -4.37 5.15
CA THR A 18 10.10 -3.85 5.71
C THR A 18 9.81 -2.64 6.59
N LYS A 19 10.21 -2.72 7.86
CA LYS A 19 10.16 -1.57 8.76
C LYS A 19 11.37 -0.69 8.51
N ILE A 20 11.13 0.58 8.22
CA ILE A 20 12.14 1.60 7.97
C ILE A 20 12.04 2.61 9.12
N THR A 21 13.00 2.55 10.05
CA THR A 21 13.10 3.48 11.17
C THR A 21 14.13 4.56 10.89
N SER A 22 13.71 5.83 10.95
CA SER A 22 14.61 6.97 11.05
C SER A 22 14.65 7.50 12.49
N ARG A 23 15.49 8.49 12.77
CA ARG A 23 15.58 9.10 14.12
C ARG A 23 14.26 9.73 14.58
N SER A 24 13.44 10.20 13.64
CA SER A 24 12.23 10.98 13.93
C SER A 24 10.94 10.27 13.52
N ASP A 25 11.01 9.23 12.69
CA ASP A 25 9.83 8.63 12.09
C ASP A 25 9.99 7.14 11.81
N THR A 26 8.85 6.45 11.67
CA THR A 26 8.80 5.03 11.32
C THR A 26 7.83 4.83 10.18
N TRP A 27 8.37 4.29 9.10
CA TRP A 27 7.66 3.93 7.88
C TRP A 27 7.72 2.43 7.66
N PHE A 28 6.76 1.94 6.89
CA PHE A 28 6.67 0.54 6.53
C PHE A 28 6.47 0.43 5.03
N GLU A 29 7.40 -0.24 4.37
CA GLU A 29 7.27 -0.57 2.95
C GLU A 29 6.65 -1.95 2.82
N TRP A 30 5.56 -2.03 2.05
CA TRP A 30 4.89 -3.26 1.65
C TRP A 30 5.16 -3.52 0.19
N VAL A 31 5.82 -4.63 -0.10
CA VAL A 31 6.07 -5.08 -1.45
C VAL A 31 5.22 -6.32 -1.71
N GLU A 32 4.24 -6.19 -2.60
CA GLU A 32 3.50 -7.32 -3.16
C GLU A 32 4.22 -7.78 -4.43
N ARG A 33 4.54 -9.06 -4.52
CA ARG A 33 5.06 -9.69 -5.74
C ARG A 33 4.15 -10.83 -6.17
N SER A 34 3.82 -10.86 -7.46
CA SER A 34 3.20 -11.96 -8.17
C SER A 34 4.01 -12.27 -9.43
N ARG A 35 3.64 -13.32 -10.17
CA ARG A 35 4.36 -13.72 -11.40
C ARG A 35 4.50 -12.61 -12.45
N LYS A 36 3.56 -11.65 -12.48
CA LYS A 36 3.50 -10.59 -13.51
C LYS A 36 3.41 -9.17 -12.96
N LEU A 37 3.25 -9.00 -11.64
CA LEU A 37 3.03 -7.69 -11.01
C LEU A 37 3.89 -7.57 -9.76
N MET A 38 4.55 -6.42 -9.62
CA MET A 38 5.19 -5.98 -8.39
C MET A 38 4.58 -4.66 -7.95
N GLY A 39 3.81 -4.67 -6.87
CA GLY A 39 3.22 -3.48 -6.24
C GLY A 39 4.03 -3.05 -5.03
N ARG A 40 4.17 -1.76 -4.82
CA ARG A 40 4.80 -1.19 -3.61
C ARG A 40 3.88 -0.17 -2.98
N LEU A 41 3.72 -0.26 -1.67
CA LEU A 41 2.93 0.64 -0.85
C LEU A 41 3.77 1.07 0.36
N THR A 42 3.61 2.31 0.79
CA THR A 42 4.33 2.84 1.95
C THR A 42 3.33 3.38 2.95
N PHE A 43 3.46 2.94 4.19
CA PHE A 43 2.55 3.32 5.28
C PHE A 43 3.33 4.00 6.40
N ASN A 44 2.73 5.03 6.99
CA ASN A 44 3.23 5.58 8.24
C ASN A 44 2.86 4.66 9.42
N ARG A 45 3.45 4.94 10.59
CA ARG A 45 3.22 4.17 11.81
C ARG A 45 1.75 4.05 12.21
N LYS A 46 0.99 5.14 12.23
CA LYS A 46 -0.42 5.14 12.67
C LYS A 46 -1.28 4.27 11.75
N THR A 47 -1.07 4.34 10.44
CA THR A 47 -1.78 3.51 9.47
C THR A 47 -1.46 2.03 9.69
N MET A 48 -0.20 1.68 9.96
CA MET A 48 0.17 0.28 10.25
C MET A 48 -0.38 -0.23 11.57
N GLU A 49 -0.42 0.59 12.62
CA GLU A 49 -1.07 0.23 13.88
C GLU A 49 -2.56 -0.07 13.66
N TRP A 50 -3.25 0.75 12.84
CA TRP A 50 -4.64 0.50 12.47
C TRP A 50 -4.82 -0.78 11.64
N ILE A 51 -3.95 -1.05 10.66
CA ILE A 51 -4.00 -2.28 9.85
C ILE A 51 -3.82 -3.52 10.75
N VAL A 52 -2.83 -3.51 11.65
CA VAL A 52 -2.59 -4.62 12.57
C VAL A 52 -3.78 -4.84 13.51
N PHE A 53 -4.37 -3.76 14.01
CA PHE A 53 -5.60 -3.84 14.80
C PHE A 53 -6.73 -4.50 14.00
N ALA A 54 -6.99 -4.05 12.78
CA ALA A 54 -8.03 -4.60 11.92
C ALA A 54 -7.80 -6.09 11.59
N LEU A 55 -6.55 -6.49 11.31
CA LEU A 55 -6.19 -7.88 11.07
C LEU A 55 -6.38 -8.75 12.33
N ARG A 56 -6.04 -8.23 13.51
CA ARG A 56 -6.23 -8.92 14.78
C ARG A 56 -7.71 -9.15 15.09
N GLU A 57 -8.54 -8.12 14.94
CA GLU A 57 -9.99 -8.21 15.09
C GLU A 57 -10.61 -9.17 14.06
N ALA A 58 -10.07 -9.22 12.84
CA ALA A 58 -10.54 -10.19 11.85
C ALA A 58 -10.11 -11.63 12.19
N SER A 59 -8.98 -11.82 12.87
CA SER A 59 -8.48 -13.16 13.24
C SER A 59 -9.19 -13.79 14.43
N THR A 60 -9.92 -13.00 15.24
CA THR A 60 -10.69 -13.49 16.39
C THR A 60 -12.09 -13.97 16.00
N ASP A 61 -12.56 -13.65 14.79
CA ASP A 61 -13.81 -14.15 14.25
C ASP A 61 -13.61 -15.56 13.66
N ASN A 62 -14.26 -16.56 14.26
CA ASN A 62 -14.24 -17.95 13.76
C ASN A 62 -15.23 -18.19 12.61
N GLY A 63 -16.03 -17.17 12.23
CA GLY A 63 -16.92 -17.24 11.09
C GLY A 63 -16.17 -17.02 9.77
N THR A 64 -16.62 -17.69 8.69
CA THR A 64 -16.19 -17.47 7.30
C THR A 64 -16.73 -16.14 6.74
N HIS A 65 -16.71 -15.08 7.54
CA HIS A 65 -17.21 -13.77 7.16
C HIS A 65 -16.07 -12.94 6.55
N THR A 66 -16.03 -12.90 5.23
CA THR A 66 -15.10 -12.01 4.52
C THR A 66 -15.56 -10.56 4.65
N ARG A 67 -15.02 -9.82 5.63
CA ARG A 67 -15.22 -8.36 5.69
C ARG A 67 -14.35 -7.69 4.63
N ARG A 68 -14.99 -7.29 3.53
CA ARG A 68 -14.34 -6.55 2.45
C ARG A 68 -14.41 -5.06 2.74
N TRP A 69 -13.29 -4.46 3.12
CA TRP A 69 -13.18 -3.00 3.23
C TRP A 69 -13.07 -2.44 1.81
N LYS A 70 -14.20 -2.11 1.19
CA LYS A 70 -14.20 -1.29 -0.03
C LYS A 70 -13.72 0.11 0.39
N MET A 71 -12.58 0.53 -0.14
CA MET A 71 -12.30 1.96 -0.28
C MET A 71 -13.42 2.50 -1.18
N ASN A 72 -14.41 3.18 -0.61
CA ASN A 72 -15.33 3.96 -1.41
C ASN A 72 -14.49 5.05 -2.07
N GLU A 73 -14.11 4.84 -3.33
CA GLU A 73 -13.61 5.89 -4.22
C GLU A 73 -14.75 6.89 -4.47
N GLN A 74 -14.92 7.85 -3.57
CA GLN A 74 -15.61 9.13 -3.76
C GLN A 74 -14.96 10.10 -2.75
N PHE A 75 -13.87 10.81 -3.05
CA PHE A 75 -13.76 11.84 -4.06
C PHE A 75 -12.29 12.00 -4.48
N ALA A 76 -12.05 11.90 -5.79
CA ALA A 76 -11.02 12.66 -6.46
C ALA A 76 -11.44 12.83 -7.92
N ASP A 77 -12.55 13.53 -8.14
CA ASP A 77 -12.84 14.12 -9.45
C ASP A 77 -11.77 15.18 -9.73
N PHE A 78 -10.64 14.76 -10.28
CA PHE A 78 -9.68 15.68 -10.88
C PHE A 78 -10.22 16.13 -12.24
N PHE A 79 -11.23 17.01 -12.23
CA PHE A 79 -11.43 17.91 -13.35
C PHE A 79 -10.36 19.01 -13.26
N CYS A 80 -9.21 18.74 -13.85
CA CYS A 80 -8.33 19.78 -14.36
C CYS A 80 -8.31 19.67 -15.88
N SER A 81 -9.36 20.20 -16.52
CA SER A 81 -9.26 20.59 -17.92
C SER A 81 -8.30 21.78 -18.02
N ARG A 82 -7.07 21.53 -18.43
CA ARG A 82 -6.31 22.54 -19.18
C ARG A 82 -5.47 21.83 -20.24
N LYS A 83 -6.10 21.70 -21.41
CA LYS A 83 -5.54 21.61 -22.77
C LYS A 83 -4.13 21.01 -22.93
N HIS A 84 -4.09 19.86 -23.59
CA HIS A 84 -3.10 19.38 -24.56
C HIS A 84 -1.63 19.77 -24.37
N ASN A 85 -0.81 18.76 -24.06
CA ASN A 85 0.53 18.66 -24.62
C ASN A 85 0.45 18.74 -26.16
N ARG A 86 1.05 19.79 -26.74
CA ARG A 86 1.74 19.67 -28.03
C ARG A 86 3.23 19.83 -27.76
N LEU A 87 3.95 18.72 -27.89
CA LEU A 87 5.38 18.73 -28.16
C LEU A 87 5.64 19.35 -29.54
N ALA A 88 6.73 20.10 -29.64
CA ALA A 88 7.44 20.57 -30.85
C ALA A 88 6.82 21.72 -31.66
N ASP A 89 7.48 22.89 -31.58
CA ASP A 89 7.99 23.71 -32.70
C ASP A 89 8.74 24.90 -32.07
N SER A 90 10.07 24.83 -31.98
CA SER A 90 11.03 25.35 -32.96
C SER A 90 11.45 26.79 -32.65
N LEU A 91 12.74 26.93 -32.31
CA LEU A 91 13.67 27.94 -32.83
C LEU A 91 13.21 29.42 -32.91
N VAL A 92 14.04 30.24 -32.25
CA VAL A 92 14.23 31.70 -32.32
C VAL A 92 13.39 32.52 -31.35
#